data_AF-A0A7C5M901-F1
#
_entry.id   AF-A0A7C5M901-F1
#
_cell.length_a   1.000
_cell.length_b   1.000
_cell.length_c   1.000
_cell.angle_alpha   90.00
_cell.angle_beta   90.00
_cell.angle_gamma   90.00
#
_symmetry.space_group_name_H-M   'P 1'
#
loop_
_entity.id
_entity.type
_entity.pdbx_description
1 polymer ?
#
loop_
_entity_poly.entity_id
_entity_poly.type
_entity_poly.pdbx_seq_one_letter_code
_entity_poly.pdbx_strand_id
1 'polypeptide(L)'
;MGLYIFTTVNFNKKVTARAWENAWQESLHLLRQFPAPLVRIKWEEVEGHQRIVFTRQVVDKPGTPDEQWHVVGDALSKKRAESFILHRHRAACLPDRAAYSKDRDVLWADEDSLSYIDCNGYGVFNSKTQGYPFHLAILAVGMLLESRFPGSACVNGDIELRQAEWMQTWANSHLDEPLELPVCFDPDRLWHRLHAAYSGNDELALKRFGTLFKGSEEERMEALFRLVGRDTVMKEWSEMVAGYEDLNTWGVSNLVRQLVNVTGDVKGAVEAVWKVKKQKRKEKFTLEDLLALLCRSLLTIDFPEREALRSLYRQEGQLQTIEGVFGQLFAKMSGMPDEVNTYMPADQLLDLFAGFEPEKKAAFGRIIEEKTKQYREQLAKIEQTLNDIEEAVVANSSAKQQGEQSDKSEGTPMPSVPPALPVRSFSEAEKYILRQVRAQQTLFEGEEETVRNLAQQLHQAIREASGNSCSVFSINDLQELRFAIWDASHQSGFALHEEAWAAIDALRDKMVLKCLLGLASVENNEMNFWRWRLHIMESPRLWSFFSQTPQIAEGGQ
;
A
#
# COMPACT_ATOMS: atom_id res chain seq x y z
N MET A 1 10.09 6.94 3.90
CA MET A 1 8.68 7.16 3.50
C MET A 1 8.00 5.81 3.43
N GLY A 2 6.70 5.69 3.71
CA GLY A 2 5.98 4.41 3.58
C GLY A 2 4.47 4.53 3.68
N LEU A 3 3.77 3.40 3.55
CA LEU A 3 2.32 3.33 3.69
C LEU A 3 1.97 2.82 5.09
N TYR A 4 1.12 3.55 5.78
CA TYR A 4 0.82 3.39 7.21
C TYR A 4 -0.62 2.99 7.43
N ILE A 5 -0.85 2.23 8.50
CA ILE A 5 -2.12 2.23 9.20
C ILE A 5 -1.80 2.54 10.65
N PHE A 6 -2.61 3.39 11.25
CA PHE A 6 -2.59 3.61 12.67
C PHE A 6 -4.00 3.71 13.23
N THR A 7 -4.14 3.26 14.46
CA THR A 7 -5.39 3.39 15.21
C THR A 7 -5.09 4.12 16.50
N THR A 8 -5.81 5.21 16.73
CA THR A 8 -5.72 6.01 17.93
C THR A 8 -6.92 5.72 18.81
N VAL A 9 -6.67 5.50 20.10
CA VAL A 9 -7.71 5.26 21.12
C VAL A 9 -7.57 6.27 22.24
N ASN A 10 -8.63 7.02 22.47
CA ASN A 10 -8.87 7.79 23.67
C ASN A 10 -9.46 6.86 24.74
N PHE A 11 -8.66 6.45 25.73
CA PHE A 11 -9.10 5.58 26.82
C PHE A 11 -9.90 6.34 27.89
N ASN A 12 -10.96 7.03 27.46
CA ASN A 12 -11.94 7.68 28.32
C ASN A 12 -12.81 6.65 29.08
N LYS A 13 -13.85 7.12 29.78
CA LYS A 13 -14.72 6.26 30.58
C LYS A 13 -15.52 5.24 29.77
N LYS A 14 -15.68 5.43 28.45
CA LYS A 14 -16.41 4.51 27.56
C LYS A 14 -15.59 3.26 27.23
N VAL A 15 -14.26 3.37 27.20
CA VAL A 15 -13.36 2.23 26.93
C VAL A 15 -13.04 1.49 28.23
N THR A 16 -13.95 0.64 28.68
CA THR A 16 -13.75 -0.20 29.87
C THR A 16 -12.78 -1.36 29.59
N ALA A 17 -12.18 -1.94 30.64
CA ALA A 17 -11.27 -3.08 30.47
C ALA A 17 -11.96 -4.30 29.81
N ARG A 18 -13.21 -4.58 30.19
CA ARG A 18 -14.01 -5.66 29.60
C ARG A 18 -14.35 -5.40 28.13
N ALA A 19 -14.77 -4.17 27.80
CA ALA A 19 -15.07 -3.82 26.41
C ALA A 19 -13.82 -3.89 25.53
N TRP A 20 -12.67 -3.44 26.04
CA TRP A 20 -11.37 -3.57 25.37
C TRP A 20 -11.01 -5.03 25.10
N GLU A 21 -11.12 -5.90 26.11
CA GLU A 21 -10.80 -7.31 25.97
C GLU A 21 -11.73 -8.01 24.97
N ASN A 22 -13.03 -7.69 24.96
CA ASN A 22 -13.97 -8.21 23.96
C ASN A 22 -13.54 -7.80 22.54
N ALA A 23 -13.26 -6.52 22.31
CA ALA A 23 -12.80 -6.03 21.01
C ALA A 23 -11.46 -6.67 20.60
N TRP A 24 -10.57 -6.95 21.56
CA TRP A 24 -9.33 -7.68 21.31
C TRP A 24 -9.62 -9.13 20.85
N GLN A 25 -10.56 -9.84 21.49
CA GLN A 25 -10.93 -11.20 21.08
C GLN A 25 -11.52 -11.22 19.67
N GLU A 26 -12.40 -10.27 19.34
CA GLU A 26 -12.94 -10.10 17.98
C GLU A 26 -11.82 -9.80 16.98
N SER A 27 -10.84 -8.95 17.35
CA SER A 27 -9.70 -8.65 16.48
C SER A 27 -8.86 -9.90 16.21
N LEU A 28 -8.59 -10.71 17.23
CA LEU A 28 -7.86 -11.96 17.08
C LEU A 28 -8.66 -12.98 16.25
N HIS A 29 -9.99 -13.00 16.37
CA HIS A 29 -10.84 -13.82 15.53
C HIS A 29 -10.69 -13.43 14.06
N LEU A 30 -10.81 -12.15 13.72
CA LEU A 30 -10.59 -11.65 12.35
C LEU A 30 -9.22 -12.04 11.81
N LEU A 31 -8.15 -11.80 12.56
CA LEU A 31 -6.78 -12.12 12.14
C LEU A 31 -6.60 -13.62 11.83
N ARG A 32 -7.28 -14.51 12.58
CA ARG A 32 -7.27 -15.96 12.33
C ARG A 32 -8.08 -16.38 11.12
N GLN A 33 -9.11 -15.62 10.74
CA GLN A 33 -9.93 -15.88 9.55
C GLN A 33 -9.36 -15.27 8.27
N PHE A 34 -8.30 -14.45 8.36
CA PHE A 34 -7.75 -13.76 7.20
C PHE A 34 -7.26 -14.79 6.14
N PRO A 35 -7.68 -14.65 4.85
CA PRO A 35 -7.42 -15.67 3.82
C PRO A 35 -5.95 -15.98 3.55
N ALA A 36 -5.04 -15.05 3.85
CA ALA A 36 -3.61 -15.26 3.81
C ALA A 36 -3.06 -15.37 5.24
N PRO A 37 -2.65 -16.56 5.73
CA PRO A 37 -2.25 -16.71 7.11
C PRO A 37 -1.20 -15.70 7.53
N LEU A 38 -1.53 -14.90 8.54
CA LEU A 38 -0.67 -13.85 9.06
C LEU A 38 0.49 -14.47 9.86
N VAL A 39 1.61 -13.75 9.88
CA VAL A 39 2.81 -14.20 10.58
C VAL A 39 3.32 -13.14 11.56
N ARG A 40 3.99 -13.61 12.61
CA ARG A 40 4.81 -12.78 13.51
C ARG A 40 6.24 -13.28 13.56
N ILE A 41 7.12 -12.45 14.11
CA ILE A 41 8.49 -12.84 14.45
C ILE A 41 8.47 -13.52 15.82
N LYS A 42 9.16 -14.64 15.94
CA LYS A 42 9.42 -15.36 17.19
C LYS A 42 10.92 -15.61 17.31
N TRP A 43 11.46 -15.27 18.48
CA TRP A 43 12.77 -15.73 18.91
C TRP A 43 12.61 -17.14 19.49
N GLU A 44 13.35 -18.09 18.93
CA GLU A 44 13.30 -19.48 19.36
C GLU A 44 14.70 -19.90 19.84
N GLU A 45 14.76 -20.43 21.05
CA GLU A 45 15.97 -21.04 21.60
C GLU A 45 15.89 -22.56 21.43
N VAL A 46 16.88 -23.13 20.74
CA VAL A 46 17.00 -24.57 20.48
C VAL A 46 18.40 -25.00 20.92
N GLU A 47 18.48 -25.86 21.94
CA GLU A 47 19.75 -26.40 22.46
C GLU A 47 20.80 -25.31 22.80
N GLY A 48 20.34 -24.15 23.30
CA GLY A 48 21.20 -23.02 23.68
C GLY A 48 21.56 -22.06 22.54
N HIS A 49 21.12 -22.33 21.31
CA HIS A 49 21.28 -21.46 20.15
C HIS A 49 19.99 -20.71 19.83
N GLN A 50 20.11 -19.50 19.30
CA GLN A 50 18.97 -18.66 18.94
C GLN A 50 18.76 -18.62 17.43
N ARG A 51 17.49 -18.72 17.02
CA ARG A 51 17.07 -18.45 15.64
C ARG A 51 15.81 -17.59 15.60
N ILE A 52 15.62 -16.91 14.49
CA ILE A 52 14.46 -16.06 14.25
C ILE A 52 13.50 -16.79 13.31
N VAL A 53 12.24 -16.88 13.73
CA VAL A 53 11.20 -17.69 13.06
C VAL A 53 10.01 -16.81 12.69
N PHE A 54 9.51 -16.96 11.46
CA PHE A 54 8.18 -16.49 11.09
C PHE A 54 7.15 -17.56 11.44
N THR A 55 6.35 -17.30 12.48
CA THR A 55 5.33 -18.22 12.97
C THR A 55 3.93 -17.73 12.64
N ARG A 56 3.02 -18.66 12.31
CA ARG A 56 1.59 -18.36 12.11
C ARG A 56 0.82 -18.19 13.43
N GLN A 57 1.42 -18.52 14.56
CA GLN A 57 0.82 -18.27 15.86
C GLN A 57 0.93 -16.78 16.19
N VAL A 58 -0.05 -15.98 15.76
CA VAL A 58 -0.04 -14.52 15.95
C VAL A 58 -0.12 -14.07 17.41
N VAL A 59 -0.57 -14.92 18.34
CA VAL A 59 -0.59 -14.59 19.78
C VAL A 59 0.80 -14.76 20.37
N ASP A 60 1.24 -13.74 21.08
CA ASP A 60 2.48 -13.70 21.85
C ASP A 60 2.17 -13.62 23.35
N LYS A 61 3.02 -14.29 24.16
CA LYS A 61 2.88 -14.43 25.62
C LYS A 61 1.46 -14.77 26.12
N PRO A 62 0.81 -15.84 25.60
CA PRO A 62 -0.56 -16.19 25.95
C PRO A 62 -0.74 -16.42 27.46
N GLY A 63 -1.84 -15.91 28.04
CA GLY A 63 -2.17 -16.08 29.45
C GLY A 63 -1.39 -15.17 30.41
N THR A 64 -0.59 -14.23 29.90
CA THR A 64 0.20 -13.31 30.73
C THR A 64 -0.40 -11.89 30.71
N PRO A 65 -0.04 -11.02 31.68
CA PRO A 65 -0.41 -9.60 31.63
C PRO A 65 0.08 -8.85 30.37
N ASP A 66 1.06 -9.41 29.66
CA ASP A 66 1.60 -8.89 28.41
C ASP A 66 0.99 -9.57 27.17
N GLU A 67 -0.05 -10.41 27.33
CA GLU A 67 -0.68 -11.11 26.21
C GLU A 67 -1.08 -10.13 25.12
N GLN A 68 -0.65 -10.42 23.90
CA GLN A 68 -0.83 -9.56 22.74
C GLN A 68 -0.94 -10.42 21.49
N TRP A 69 -1.58 -9.90 20.45
CA TRP A 69 -1.30 -10.42 19.11
C TRP A 69 -0.25 -9.53 18.45
N HIS A 70 0.55 -10.15 17.58
CA HIS A 70 1.62 -9.52 16.82
C HIS A 70 1.52 -9.96 15.36
N VAL A 71 1.66 -9.03 14.42
CA VAL A 71 1.64 -9.29 12.97
C VAL A 71 2.74 -8.47 12.31
N VAL A 72 3.48 -9.08 11.38
CA VAL A 72 4.51 -8.41 10.57
C VAL A 72 4.32 -8.59 9.06
N GLY A 73 3.40 -9.46 8.65
CA GLY A 73 3.24 -9.88 7.25
C GLY A 73 2.27 -11.05 7.10
N ASP A 74 2.29 -11.65 5.92
CA ASP A 74 1.52 -12.86 5.61
C ASP A 74 2.37 -13.94 4.91
N ALA A 75 2.01 -15.20 5.15
CA ALA A 75 2.77 -16.36 4.67
C ALA A 75 2.59 -16.63 3.17
N LEU A 76 1.52 -16.13 2.53
CA LEU A 76 1.23 -16.43 1.13
C LEU A 76 1.98 -15.49 0.17
N SER A 77 1.95 -14.18 0.44
CA SER A 77 2.70 -13.18 -0.33
C SER A 77 4.19 -13.21 0.02
N LYS A 78 4.52 -13.72 1.24
CA LYS A 78 5.84 -13.66 1.86
C LYS A 78 6.37 -12.22 2.05
N LYS A 79 5.49 -11.22 1.89
CA LYS A 79 5.78 -9.80 2.13
C LYS A 79 5.60 -9.49 3.59
N ARG A 80 6.50 -8.67 4.12
CA ARG A 80 6.63 -8.35 5.54
C ARG A 80 7.08 -6.90 5.68
N ALA A 81 6.64 -6.22 6.73
CA ALA A 81 7.04 -4.85 7.03
C ALA A 81 7.23 -4.63 8.54
N GLU A 82 6.82 -3.47 9.07
CA GLU A 82 6.94 -3.16 10.49
C GLU A 82 5.91 -3.95 11.32
N SER A 83 6.14 -3.98 12.64
CA SER A 83 5.36 -4.79 13.58
C SER A 83 4.09 -4.11 14.04
N PHE A 84 2.96 -4.81 13.96
CA PHE A 84 1.70 -4.40 14.55
C PHE A 84 1.42 -5.25 15.77
N ILE A 85 1.22 -4.59 16.91
CA ILE A 85 1.04 -5.22 18.21
C ILE A 85 -0.20 -4.64 18.86
N LEU A 86 -1.08 -5.48 19.41
CA LEU A 86 -2.19 -5.03 20.24
C LEU A 86 -2.27 -5.90 21.50
N HIS A 87 -2.12 -5.25 22.65
CA HIS A 87 -2.23 -5.92 23.94
C HIS A 87 -3.70 -6.21 24.29
N ARG A 88 -3.92 -7.40 24.84
CA ARG A 88 -5.22 -7.84 25.37
C ARG A 88 -5.67 -6.99 26.55
N HIS A 89 -4.73 -6.63 27.41
CA HIS A 89 -5.02 -5.90 28.63
C HIS A 89 -4.87 -4.41 28.44
N ARG A 90 -5.96 -3.65 28.69
CA ARG A 90 -6.01 -2.19 28.57
C ARG A 90 -4.85 -1.49 29.31
N ALA A 91 -4.44 -2.01 30.47
CA ALA A 91 -3.36 -1.42 31.27
C ALA A 91 -2.02 -1.41 30.53
N ALA A 92 -1.73 -2.41 29.70
CA ALA A 92 -0.51 -2.48 28.89
C ALA A 92 -0.53 -1.49 27.72
N CYS A 93 -1.70 -1.03 27.29
CA CYS A 93 -1.85 0.00 26.24
C CYS A 93 -1.73 1.44 26.76
N LEU A 94 -1.76 1.65 28.07
CA LEU A 94 -1.76 2.98 28.68
C LEU A 94 -0.33 3.41 29.01
N PRO A 95 0.17 4.53 28.46
CA PRO A 95 1.44 5.08 28.94
C PRO A 95 1.30 5.64 30.36
N ASP A 96 2.39 5.59 31.14
CA ASP A 96 2.46 6.13 32.50
C ASP A 96 2.07 7.62 32.59
N ARG A 97 2.22 8.37 31.49
CA ARG A 97 1.80 9.77 31.35
C ARG A 97 1.09 9.98 30.01
N ALA A 98 -0.22 9.79 30.00
CA ALA A 98 -1.05 10.13 28.85
C ALA A 98 -1.36 11.64 28.80
N ALA A 99 -0.74 12.37 27.87
CA ALA A 99 -1.04 13.78 27.60
C ALA A 99 -2.08 13.91 26.47
N TYR A 100 -3.33 13.53 26.76
CA TYR A 100 -4.46 13.78 25.85
C TYR A 100 -5.73 14.12 26.63
N SER A 101 -6.67 14.76 25.95
CA SER A 101 -7.94 15.23 26.54
C SER A 101 -8.96 14.10 26.62
N LYS A 102 -9.05 13.46 27.80
CA LYS A 102 -9.96 12.32 28.06
C LYS A 102 -11.45 12.66 27.90
N ASP A 103 -11.82 13.93 28.02
CA ASP A 103 -13.22 14.38 27.93
C ASP A 103 -13.62 14.88 26.53
N ARG A 104 -12.67 14.87 25.58
CA ARG A 104 -12.90 15.28 24.19
C ARG A 104 -13.05 14.06 23.28
N ASP A 105 -13.70 14.25 22.13
CA ASP A 105 -13.77 13.25 21.07
C ASP A 105 -12.35 12.91 20.57
N VAL A 106 -12.13 11.68 20.12
CA VAL A 106 -10.85 11.24 19.54
C VAL A 106 -10.45 12.06 18.30
N LEU A 107 -11.39 12.64 17.57
CA LEU A 107 -11.10 13.46 16.38
C LEU A 107 -10.64 14.88 16.71
N TRP A 108 -10.85 15.33 17.96
CA TRP A 108 -10.45 16.66 18.42
C TRP A 108 -8.93 16.82 18.37
N ALA A 109 -8.47 18.05 18.17
CA ALA A 109 -7.08 18.48 18.28
C ALA A 109 -7.04 19.96 18.66
N ASP A 110 -5.94 20.38 19.28
CA ASP A 110 -5.63 21.79 19.53
C ASP A 110 -5.51 22.58 18.21
N GLU A 111 -5.72 23.90 18.27
CA GLU A 111 -5.72 24.77 17.08
C GLU A 111 -4.40 24.71 16.30
N ASP A 112 -3.28 24.64 17.01
CA ASP A 112 -1.94 24.50 16.43
C ASP A 112 -1.71 23.12 15.78
N SER A 113 -2.64 22.18 15.98
CA SER A 113 -2.54 20.79 15.52
C SER A 113 -3.61 20.37 14.52
N LEU A 114 -4.47 21.29 14.06
CA LEU A 114 -5.58 20.95 13.16
C LEU A 114 -5.13 20.35 11.83
N SER A 115 -3.94 20.72 11.36
CA SER A 115 -3.33 20.23 10.11
C SER A 115 -2.59 18.89 10.25
N TYR A 116 -2.39 18.38 11.47
CA TYR A 116 -1.78 17.07 11.67
C TYR A 116 -2.84 15.99 11.71
N ILE A 117 -2.54 14.83 11.12
CA ILE A 117 -3.46 13.69 11.05
C ILE A 117 -3.69 13.02 12.42
N ASP A 118 -2.86 13.36 13.40
CA ASP A 118 -2.90 12.80 14.75
C ASP A 118 -4.23 13.09 15.43
N CYS A 119 -4.78 12.06 16.07
CA CYS A 119 -6.03 12.13 16.80
C CYS A 119 -5.79 12.29 18.32
N ASN A 120 -6.77 12.80 19.05
CA ASN A 120 -6.75 12.95 20.50
C ASN A 120 -6.86 11.59 21.21
N GLY A 121 -5.73 10.95 21.45
CA GLY A 121 -5.63 9.68 22.16
C GLY A 121 -4.23 9.09 22.10
N TYR A 122 -4.12 7.77 22.28
CA TYR A 122 -2.87 7.03 22.15
C TYR A 122 -2.91 6.10 20.94
N GLY A 123 -1.83 6.06 20.15
CA GLY A 123 -1.69 5.12 19.05
C GLY A 123 -1.51 3.69 19.57
N VAL A 124 -2.57 2.88 19.53
CA VAL A 124 -2.52 1.48 20.02
C VAL A 124 -1.79 0.56 19.06
N PHE A 125 -1.73 0.94 17.79
CA PHE A 125 -0.68 0.54 16.85
C PHE A 125 -0.53 1.64 15.79
N ASN A 126 0.72 1.87 15.36
CA ASN A 126 1.07 2.80 14.30
C ASN A 126 2.37 2.34 13.66
N SER A 127 2.29 1.81 12.44
CA SER A 127 3.45 1.25 11.76
C SER A 127 3.24 1.21 10.25
N LYS A 128 4.33 0.96 9.52
CA LYS A 128 4.29 0.83 8.05
C LYS A 128 3.92 -0.58 7.65
N THR A 129 2.84 -0.67 6.89
CA THR A 129 2.45 -1.89 6.16
C THR A 129 3.17 -2.01 4.83
N GLN A 130 3.71 -0.91 4.31
CA GLN A 130 4.28 -0.80 2.95
C GLN A 130 3.26 -1.09 1.83
N GLY A 131 1.97 -1.19 2.18
CA GLY A 131 0.91 -1.58 1.25
C GLY A 131 0.86 -3.07 0.92
N TYR A 132 1.58 -3.89 1.70
CA TYR A 132 1.55 -5.34 1.56
C TYR A 132 0.21 -5.92 2.01
N PRO A 133 -0.17 -7.13 1.55
CA PRO A 133 -1.54 -7.64 1.69
C PRO A 133 -2.09 -7.66 3.12
N PHE A 134 -1.25 -7.89 4.12
CA PHE A 134 -1.65 -7.83 5.52
C PHE A 134 -2.13 -6.44 5.98
N HIS A 135 -1.89 -5.37 5.21
CA HIS A 135 -2.51 -4.05 5.36
C HIS A 135 -4.03 -4.15 5.51
N LEU A 136 -4.67 -5.01 4.70
CA LEU A 136 -6.11 -5.22 4.74
C LEU A 136 -6.59 -5.83 6.07
N ALA A 137 -5.81 -6.76 6.64
CA ALA A 137 -6.12 -7.34 7.95
C ALA A 137 -6.01 -6.30 9.07
N ILE A 138 -4.95 -5.48 9.04
CA ILE A 138 -4.77 -4.39 10.02
C ILE A 138 -5.86 -3.32 9.88
N LEU A 139 -6.26 -2.98 8.65
CA LEU A 139 -7.37 -2.07 8.38
C LEU A 139 -8.67 -2.58 9.01
N ALA A 140 -9.01 -3.85 8.80
CA ALA A 140 -10.21 -4.46 9.39
C ALA A 140 -10.19 -4.41 10.93
N VAL A 141 -9.02 -4.60 11.57
CA VAL A 141 -8.88 -4.44 13.02
C VAL A 141 -9.06 -2.98 13.45
N GLY A 142 -8.50 -2.02 12.73
CA GLY A 142 -8.72 -0.60 13.02
C GLY A 142 -10.22 -0.21 12.90
N MET A 143 -10.90 -0.68 11.85
CA MET A 143 -12.34 -0.50 11.64
C MET A 143 -13.17 -1.12 12.77
N LEU A 144 -12.78 -2.31 13.23
CA LEU A 144 -13.40 -2.96 14.38
C LEU A 144 -13.28 -2.09 15.63
N LEU A 145 -12.07 -1.62 15.96
CA LEU A 145 -11.86 -0.77 17.14
C LEU A 145 -12.67 0.53 17.06
N GLU A 146 -12.72 1.17 15.89
CA GLU A 146 -13.53 2.38 15.68
C GLU A 146 -15.03 2.12 15.85
N SER A 147 -15.52 1.00 15.32
CA SER A 147 -16.94 0.59 15.44
C SER A 147 -17.33 0.25 16.88
N ARG A 148 -16.45 -0.42 17.63
CA ARG A 148 -16.70 -0.82 19.03
C ARG A 148 -16.52 0.33 20.03
N PHE A 149 -15.74 1.36 19.67
CA PHE A 149 -15.52 2.53 20.51
C PHE A 149 -15.85 3.87 19.82
N PRO A 150 -17.10 4.12 19.40
CA PRO A 150 -17.47 5.38 18.74
C PRO A 150 -17.14 6.60 19.58
N GLY A 151 -16.53 7.62 18.95
CA GLY A 151 -16.07 8.82 19.65
C GLY A 151 -14.75 8.66 20.42
N SER A 152 -14.26 7.43 20.58
CA SER A 152 -13.10 7.10 21.42
C SER A 152 -12.01 6.36 20.66
N ALA A 153 -12.29 5.80 19.48
CA ALA A 153 -11.28 5.25 18.58
C ALA A 153 -11.44 5.82 17.16
N CYS A 154 -10.31 5.90 16.45
CA CYS A 154 -10.25 6.36 15.06
C CYS A 154 -9.14 5.57 14.34
N VAL A 155 -9.47 4.94 13.22
CA VAL A 155 -8.50 4.36 12.29
C VAL A 155 -8.18 5.36 11.19
N ASN A 156 -6.89 5.51 10.89
CA ASN A 156 -6.41 6.41 9.87
C ASN A 156 -5.11 5.87 9.23
N GLY A 157 -4.62 6.53 8.19
CA GLY A 157 -3.45 6.11 7.43
C GLY A 157 -3.66 6.24 5.92
N ASP A 158 -2.93 5.42 5.18
CA ASP A 158 -3.02 5.30 3.73
C ASP A 158 -4.08 4.26 3.38
N ILE A 159 -5.35 4.67 3.51
CA ILE A 159 -6.53 3.82 3.37
C ILE A 159 -7.43 4.38 2.26
N GLU A 160 -8.10 3.50 1.52
CA GLU A 160 -9.09 3.88 0.52
C GLU A 160 -10.48 3.37 0.85
N LEU A 161 -11.50 4.11 0.41
CA LEU A 161 -12.90 3.75 0.59
C LEU A 161 -13.17 2.31 0.13
N ARG A 162 -12.76 1.98 -1.11
CA ARG A 162 -13.00 0.65 -1.67
C ARG A 162 -12.30 -0.47 -0.90
N GLN A 163 -11.13 -0.20 -0.31
CA GLN A 163 -10.46 -1.16 0.58
C GLN A 163 -11.26 -1.36 1.86
N ALA A 164 -11.75 -0.26 2.46
CA ALA A 164 -12.60 -0.29 3.64
C ALA A 164 -13.93 -1.00 3.38
N GLU A 165 -14.59 -0.80 2.24
CA GLU A 165 -15.81 -1.50 1.85
C GLU A 165 -15.62 -3.02 1.72
N TRP A 166 -14.51 -3.44 1.08
CA TRP A 166 -14.17 -4.85 1.00
C TRP A 166 -13.88 -5.44 2.37
N MET A 167 -13.17 -4.70 3.23
CA MET A 167 -12.85 -5.17 4.58
C MET A 167 -14.03 -5.17 5.52
N GLN A 168 -14.97 -4.23 5.37
CA GLN A 168 -16.26 -4.24 6.04
C GLN A 168 -17.03 -5.50 5.65
N THR A 169 -17.17 -5.76 4.34
CA THR A 169 -17.88 -6.93 3.82
C THR A 169 -17.27 -8.24 4.33
N TRP A 170 -15.94 -8.35 4.28
CA TRP A 170 -15.22 -9.51 4.79
C TRP A 170 -15.39 -9.69 6.30
N ALA A 171 -15.13 -8.64 7.09
CA ALA A 171 -15.21 -8.72 8.55
C ALA A 171 -16.63 -9.03 9.03
N ASN A 172 -17.66 -8.46 8.39
CA ASN A 172 -19.06 -8.72 8.73
C ASN A 172 -19.49 -10.17 8.46
N SER A 173 -18.76 -10.93 7.65
CA SER A 173 -18.99 -12.36 7.48
C SER A 173 -18.44 -13.22 8.64
N HIS A 174 -17.67 -12.62 9.54
CA HIS A 174 -16.98 -13.27 10.65
C HIS A 174 -17.32 -12.67 12.03
N LEU A 175 -18.13 -11.60 12.08
CA LEU A 175 -18.51 -10.92 13.31
C LEU A 175 -20.02 -10.99 13.50
N ASP A 176 -20.43 -11.09 14.77
CA ASP A 176 -21.86 -11.06 15.12
C ASP A 176 -22.45 -9.65 14.98
N GLU A 177 -21.68 -8.62 15.34
CA GLU A 177 -22.05 -7.22 15.18
C GLU A 177 -21.34 -6.62 13.96
N PRO A 178 -22.08 -6.00 13.02
CA PRO A 178 -21.47 -5.44 11.82
C PRO A 178 -20.54 -4.26 12.16
N LEU A 179 -19.54 -4.09 11.31
CA LEU A 179 -18.66 -2.92 11.28
C LEU A 179 -19.29 -1.80 10.47
N GLU A 180 -19.02 -0.58 10.89
CA GLU A 180 -19.26 0.62 10.09
C GLU A 180 -17.99 0.98 9.30
N LEU A 181 -18.16 1.74 8.22
CA LEU A 181 -17.02 2.36 7.55
C LEU A 181 -16.35 3.38 8.51
N PRO A 182 -15.02 3.55 8.43
CA PRO A 182 -14.33 4.60 9.16
C PRO A 182 -14.99 5.96 8.96
N VAL A 183 -15.09 6.74 10.03
CA VAL A 183 -15.72 8.06 10.00
C VAL A 183 -15.07 9.00 8.98
N CYS A 184 -13.78 8.81 8.69
CA CYS A 184 -13.05 9.60 7.70
C CYS A 184 -13.57 9.45 6.27
N PHE A 185 -14.40 8.44 5.97
CA PHE A 185 -15.07 8.27 4.69
C PHE A 185 -16.56 8.67 4.71
N ASP A 186 -17.11 9.00 5.87
CA ASP A 186 -18.50 9.46 6.00
C ASP A 186 -18.53 10.97 6.26
N PRO A 187 -18.77 11.81 5.24
CA PRO A 187 -18.68 13.25 5.39
C PRO A 187 -19.70 13.81 6.39
N ASP A 188 -20.92 13.27 6.42
CA ASP A 188 -21.97 13.77 7.31
C ASP A 188 -21.65 13.42 8.77
N ARG A 189 -21.26 12.17 9.06
CA ARG A 189 -20.85 11.75 10.41
C ARG A 189 -19.59 12.48 10.87
N LEU A 190 -18.61 12.64 9.99
CA LEU A 190 -17.37 13.36 10.30
C LEU A 190 -17.67 14.81 10.66
N TRP A 191 -18.42 15.51 9.82
CA TRP A 191 -18.78 16.91 10.05
C TRP A 191 -19.56 17.08 11.36
N HIS A 192 -20.61 16.29 11.59
CA HIS A 192 -21.40 16.39 12.81
C HIS A 192 -20.56 16.18 14.07
N ARG A 193 -19.63 15.22 14.06
CA ARG A 193 -18.71 15.00 15.20
C ARG A 193 -17.74 16.16 15.39
N LEU A 194 -17.15 16.68 14.32
CA LEU A 194 -16.20 17.79 14.39
C LEU A 194 -16.89 19.09 14.85
N HIS A 195 -18.03 19.43 14.25
CA HIS A 195 -18.82 20.59 14.65
C HIS A 195 -19.20 20.53 16.14
N ALA A 196 -19.60 19.36 16.64
CA ALA A 196 -19.84 19.16 18.08
C ALA A 196 -18.55 19.27 18.92
N ALA A 197 -17.43 18.70 18.46
CA ALA A 197 -16.15 18.70 19.18
C ALA A 197 -15.57 20.12 19.37
N TYR A 198 -15.86 21.02 18.44
CA TYR A 198 -15.46 22.43 18.45
C TYR A 198 -16.59 23.38 18.86
N SER A 199 -17.62 22.90 19.55
CA SER A 199 -18.71 23.72 20.09
C SER A 199 -19.41 24.61 19.04
N GLY A 200 -19.49 24.14 17.79
CA GLY A 200 -20.08 24.86 16.67
C GLY A 200 -19.20 25.92 16.00
N ASN A 201 -17.87 25.88 16.24
CA ASN A 201 -16.94 26.71 15.49
C ASN A 201 -16.65 26.08 14.11
N ASP A 202 -17.36 26.57 13.08
CA ASP A 202 -17.23 26.10 11.70
C ASP A 202 -15.80 26.20 11.16
N GLU A 203 -15.05 27.25 11.49
CA GLU A 203 -13.70 27.46 10.97
C GLU A 203 -12.73 26.37 11.45
N LEU A 204 -12.79 26.02 12.74
CA LEU A 204 -11.95 24.95 13.30
C LEU A 204 -12.40 23.58 12.79
N ALA A 205 -13.72 23.37 12.70
CA ALA A 205 -14.29 22.14 12.18
C ALA A 205 -13.94 21.91 10.70
N LEU A 206 -13.99 22.95 9.86
CA LEU A 206 -13.62 22.92 8.44
C LEU A 206 -12.15 22.55 8.25
N LYS A 207 -11.24 23.24 8.95
CA LYS A 207 -9.79 22.92 8.91
C LYS A 207 -9.54 21.47 9.30
N ARG A 208 -10.20 21.01 10.37
CA ARG A 208 -10.05 19.63 10.84
C ARG A 208 -10.65 18.60 9.88
N PHE A 209 -11.79 18.92 9.28
CA PHE A 209 -12.44 18.10 8.26
C PHE A 209 -11.54 17.92 7.05
N GLY A 210 -10.91 19.00 6.58
CA GLY A 210 -9.93 18.99 5.49
C GLY A 210 -8.76 18.03 5.74
N THR A 211 -8.29 17.93 6.99
CA THR A 211 -7.19 17.03 7.39
C THR A 211 -7.62 15.58 7.52
N LEU A 212 -8.82 15.32 8.04
CA LEU A 212 -9.25 13.97 8.43
C LEU A 212 -10.05 13.23 7.36
N PHE A 213 -10.76 13.94 6.47
CA PHE A 213 -11.54 13.32 5.42
C PHE A 213 -10.64 12.59 4.42
N LYS A 214 -10.99 11.35 4.07
CA LYS A 214 -10.20 10.45 3.22
C LYS A 214 -10.85 10.12 1.89
N GLY A 215 -12.05 10.64 1.63
CA GLY A 215 -12.63 10.63 0.28
C GLY A 215 -11.80 11.48 -0.68
N SER A 216 -12.19 11.43 -1.96
CA SER A 216 -11.61 12.28 -2.98
C SER A 216 -11.77 13.77 -2.66
N GLU A 217 -10.92 14.59 -3.26
CA GLU A 217 -10.99 16.05 -3.15
C GLU A 217 -12.35 16.56 -3.66
N GLU A 218 -12.86 15.99 -4.75
CA GLU A 218 -14.18 16.29 -5.31
C GLU A 218 -15.31 15.98 -4.31
N GLU A 219 -15.36 14.76 -3.75
CA GLU A 219 -16.35 14.38 -2.74
C GLU A 219 -16.27 15.28 -1.50
N ARG A 220 -15.05 15.70 -1.11
CA ARG A 220 -14.84 16.62 0.01
C ARG A 220 -15.53 17.95 -0.24
N MET A 221 -15.29 18.55 -1.41
CA MET A 221 -15.87 19.85 -1.75
C MET A 221 -17.39 19.77 -1.91
N GLU A 222 -17.90 18.70 -2.54
CA GLU A 222 -19.36 18.43 -2.63
C GLU A 222 -20.01 18.33 -1.26
N ALA A 223 -19.40 17.55 -0.35
CA ALA A 223 -19.86 17.41 1.02
C ALA A 223 -19.90 18.76 1.74
N LEU A 224 -18.82 19.55 1.64
CA LEU A 224 -18.75 20.86 2.29
C LEU A 224 -19.77 21.86 1.71
N PHE A 225 -20.01 21.84 0.40
CA PHE A 225 -21.07 22.65 -0.20
C PHE A 225 -22.46 22.31 0.35
N ARG A 226 -22.73 21.02 0.58
CA ARG A 226 -23.98 20.56 1.19
C ARG A 226 -24.08 20.92 2.67
N LEU A 227 -23.02 20.72 3.43
CA LEU A 227 -23.02 20.75 4.89
C LEU A 227 -22.87 22.16 5.47
N VAL A 228 -22.05 23.00 4.84
CA VAL A 228 -21.66 24.33 5.36
C VAL A 228 -22.12 25.46 4.45
N GLY A 229 -22.44 25.14 3.20
CA GLY A 229 -22.96 26.07 2.21
C GLY A 229 -21.88 26.63 1.27
N ARG A 230 -22.31 26.98 0.06
CA ARG A 230 -21.44 27.42 -1.04
C ARG A 230 -20.57 28.61 -0.69
N ASP A 231 -21.12 29.63 -0.03
CA ASP A 231 -20.40 30.87 0.23
C ASP A 231 -19.19 30.66 1.16
N THR A 232 -19.35 29.84 2.21
CA THR A 232 -18.28 29.52 3.16
C THR A 232 -17.15 28.76 2.47
N VAL A 233 -17.49 27.72 1.70
CA VAL A 233 -16.49 26.92 0.96
C VAL A 233 -15.78 27.76 -0.09
N MET A 234 -16.50 28.60 -0.82
CA MET A 234 -15.89 29.48 -1.83
C MET A 234 -14.98 30.54 -1.21
N LYS A 235 -15.27 31.00 0.02
CA LYS A 235 -14.39 31.89 0.77
C LYS A 235 -13.07 31.18 1.11
N GLU A 236 -13.12 30.00 1.72
CA GLU A 236 -11.92 29.23 2.04
C GLU A 236 -11.11 28.85 0.79
N TRP A 237 -11.79 28.40 -0.27
CA TRP A 237 -11.15 28.10 -1.54
C TRP A 237 -10.41 29.32 -2.11
N SER A 238 -11.04 30.50 -2.05
CA SER A 238 -10.42 31.75 -2.51
C SER A 238 -9.19 32.12 -1.68
N GLU A 239 -9.20 31.86 -0.37
CA GLU A 239 -8.05 32.06 0.51
C GLU A 239 -6.91 31.08 0.20
N MET A 240 -7.22 29.81 -0.07
CA MET A 240 -6.23 28.81 -0.51
C MET A 240 -5.57 29.22 -1.82
N VAL A 241 -6.36 29.59 -2.84
CA VAL A 241 -5.83 30.06 -4.14
C VAL A 241 -5.00 31.34 -3.97
N ALA A 242 -5.42 32.26 -3.11
CA ALA A 242 -4.69 33.49 -2.82
C ALA A 242 -3.32 33.26 -2.15
N GLY A 243 -3.13 32.13 -1.48
CA GLY A 243 -1.86 31.73 -0.87
C GLY A 243 -0.74 31.45 -1.88
N TYR A 244 -1.08 31.21 -3.15
CA TYR A 244 -0.10 30.94 -4.20
C TYR A 244 0.34 32.20 -4.93
N GLU A 245 1.59 32.23 -5.40
CA GLU A 245 2.13 33.34 -6.19
C GLU A 245 1.88 33.22 -7.70
N ASP A 246 1.60 32.01 -8.19
CA ASP A 246 1.47 31.72 -9.62
C ASP A 246 0.41 30.62 -9.86
N LEU A 247 -0.38 30.79 -10.93
CA LEU A 247 -1.37 29.83 -11.41
C LEU A 247 -0.72 28.55 -11.97
N ASN A 248 0.52 28.63 -12.45
CA ASN A 248 1.23 27.49 -13.04
C ASN A 248 1.70 26.45 -11.99
N THR A 249 1.44 26.68 -10.71
CA THR A 249 1.73 25.72 -9.65
C THR A 249 0.74 24.55 -9.67
N TRP A 250 1.24 23.36 -9.33
CA TRP A 250 0.41 22.15 -9.25
C TRP A 250 -0.74 22.31 -8.23
N GLY A 251 -0.50 23.00 -7.10
CA GLY A 251 -1.51 23.25 -6.08
C GLY A 251 -2.72 24.04 -6.59
N VAL A 252 -2.50 25.14 -7.31
CA VAL A 252 -3.60 25.93 -7.91
C VAL A 252 -4.32 25.12 -8.99
N SER A 253 -3.58 24.38 -9.82
CA SER A 253 -4.16 23.49 -10.83
C SER A 253 -5.16 22.51 -10.23
N ASN A 254 -4.82 21.90 -9.09
CA ASN A 254 -5.73 20.99 -8.39
C ASN A 254 -6.96 21.72 -7.85
N LEU A 255 -6.80 22.89 -7.24
CA LEU A 255 -7.90 23.67 -6.69
C LEU A 255 -8.91 24.09 -7.77
N VAL A 256 -8.43 24.53 -8.93
CA VAL A 256 -9.29 24.90 -10.07
C VAL A 256 -9.97 23.68 -10.66
N ARG A 257 -9.24 22.58 -10.85
CA ARG A 257 -9.79 21.30 -11.35
C ARG A 257 -10.89 20.77 -10.44
N GLN A 258 -10.66 20.74 -9.14
CA GLN A 258 -11.65 20.33 -8.14
C GLN A 258 -12.93 21.16 -8.26
N LEU A 259 -12.81 22.50 -8.33
CA LEU A 259 -13.96 23.37 -8.48
C LEU A 259 -14.74 23.11 -9.78
N VAL A 260 -14.04 22.93 -10.90
CA VAL A 260 -14.66 22.63 -12.20
C VAL A 260 -15.34 21.26 -12.19
N ASN A 261 -14.70 20.24 -11.61
CA ASN A 261 -15.25 18.89 -11.53
C ASN A 261 -16.53 18.84 -10.71
N VAL A 262 -16.55 19.54 -9.57
CA VAL A 262 -17.70 19.54 -8.65
C VAL A 262 -18.86 20.41 -9.17
N THR A 263 -18.56 21.55 -9.78
CA THR A 263 -19.62 22.49 -10.18
C THR A 263 -20.08 22.33 -11.62
N GLY A 264 -19.26 21.72 -12.49
CA GLY A 264 -19.43 21.76 -13.94
C GLY A 264 -19.33 23.17 -14.55
N ASP A 265 -19.07 24.20 -13.73
CA ASP A 265 -19.19 25.61 -14.11
C ASP A 265 -17.80 26.22 -14.36
N VAL A 266 -17.31 26.03 -15.58
CA VAL A 266 -16.03 26.60 -16.04
C VAL A 266 -16.06 28.13 -15.93
N LYS A 267 -17.18 28.77 -16.26
CA LYS A 267 -17.31 30.23 -16.18
C LYS A 267 -17.17 30.70 -14.74
N GLY A 268 -17.92 30.09 -13.81
CA GLY A 268 -17.84 30.40 -12.38
C GLY A 268 -16.44 30.18 -11.81
N ALA A 269 -15.72 29.14 -12.25
CA ALA A 269 -14.33 28.92 -11.87
C ALA A 269 -13.40 30.05 -12.37
N VAL A 270 -13.55 30.48 -13.63
CA VAL A 270 -12.80 31.61 -14.19
C VAL A 270 -13.10 32.91 -13.44
N GLU A 271 -14.38 33.19 -13.16
CA GLU A 271 -14.81 34.36 -12.39
C GLU A 271 -14.23 34.35 -10.97
N ALA A 272 -14.19 33.18 -10.31
CA ALA A 272 -13.64 33.03 -8.97
C ALA A 272 -12.13 33.33 -8.93
N VAL A 273 -11.33 32.75 -9.84
CA VAL A 273 -9.89 33.05 -9.95
C VAL A 273 -9.67 34.53 -10.27
N TRP A 274 -10.47 35.09 -11.18
CA TRP A 274 -10.37 36.50 -11.57
C TRP A 274 -10.70 37.45 -10.42
N LYS A 275 -11.67 37.08 -9.58
CA LYS A 275 -12.00 37.81 -8.36
C LYS A 275 -10.83 37.79 -7.37
N VAL A 276 -10.18 36.64 -7.17
CA VAL A 276 -8.97 36.52 -6.33
C VAL A 276 -7.86 37.42 -6.84
N LYS A 277 -7.58 37.42 -8.15
CA LYS A 277 -6.61 38.33 -8.79
C LYS A 277 -6.88 39.78 -8.41
N LYS A 278 -8.11 40.25 -8.61
CA LYS A 278 -8.50 41.64 -8.36
C LYS A 278 -8.39 42.02 -6.88
N GLN A 279 -8.89 41.15 -5.99
CA GLN A 279 -8.92 41.42 -4.56
C GLN A 279 -7.54 41.39 -3.91
N LYS A 280 -6.67 40.47 -4.32
CA LYS A 280 -5.34 40.26 -3.74
C LYS A 280 -4.21 40.88 -4.56
N ARG A 281 -4.52 41.55 -5.67
CA ARG A 281 -3.57 42.21 -6.58
C ARG A 281 -2.46 41.26 -7.06
N LYS A 282 -2.82 40.02 -7.42
CA LYS A 282 -1.89 39.00 -7.90
C LYS A 282 -1.54 39.26 -9.38
N GLU A 283 -0.48 40.02 -9.64
CA GLU A 283 -0.09 40.42 -11.01
C GLU A 283 0.21 39.22 -11.92
N LYS A 284 0.78 38.15 -11.36
CA LYS A 284 1.09 36.90 -12.07
C LYS A 284 -0.12 36.03 -12.41
N PHE A 285 -1.32 36.40 -11.96
CA PHE A 285 -2.53 35.65 -12.31
C PHE A 285 -3.07 36.18 -13.64
N THR A 286 -2.56 35.65 -14.74
CA THR A 286 -3.01 36.03 -16.09
C THR A 286 -4.14 35.12 -16.57
N LEU A 287 -4.99 35.63 -17.48
CA LEU A 287 -6.02 34.78 -18.10
C LEU A 287 -5.37 33.77 -19.05
N GLU A 288 -4.23 34.11 -19.64
CA GLU A 288 -3.44 33.22 -20.47
C GLU A 288 -2.95 31.99 -19.68
N ASP A 289 -2.43 32.18 -18.46
CA ASP A 289 -2.00 31.08 -17.59
C ASP A 289 -3.18 30.22 -17.14
N LEU A 290 -4.30 30.85 -16.77
CA LEU A 290 -5.52 30.12 -16.41
C LEU A 290 -6.08 29.30 -17.59
N LEU A 291 -6.05 29.88 -18.80
CA LEU A 291 -6.48 29.20 -20.02
C LEU A 291 -5.57 28.01 -20.33
N ALA A 292 -4.25 28.20 -20.23
CA ALA A 292 -3.28 27.13 -20.43
C ALA A 292 -3.47 25.99 -19.40
N LEU A 293 -3.78 26.32 -18.15
CA LEU A 293 -4.10 25.37 -17.08
C LEU A 293 -5.35 24.55 -17.43
N LEU A 294 -6.44 25.18 -17.87
CA LEU A 294 -7.67 24.49 -18.27
C LEU A 294 -7.47 23.61 -19.52
N CYS A 295 -6.64 24.06 -20.48
CA CYS A 295 -6.28 23.24 -21.63
C CYS A 295 -5.42 22.03 -21.21
N ARG A 296 -4.51 22.21 -20.24
CA ARG A 296 -3.70 21.12 -19.65
C ARG A 296 -4.56 20.07 -18.98
N SER A 297 -5.71 20.44 -18.44
CA SER A 297 -6.65 19.48 -17.87
C SER A 297 -7.53 18.77 -18.90
N LEU A 298 -7.22 18.90 -20.19
CA LEU A 298 -7.91 18.27 -21.31
C LEU A 298 -9.35 18.75 -21.52
N LEU A 299 -9.72 19.92 -20.98
CA LEU A 299 -11.08 20.47 -21.05
C LEU A 299 -11.64 20.53 -22.49
N THR A 300 -10.79 20.79 -23.48
CA THR A 300 -11.13 20.95 -24.90
C THR A 300 -11.08 19.67 -25.74
N ILE A 301 -10.66 18.55 -25.14
CA ILE A 301 -10.57 17.24 -25.80
C ILE A 301 -11.78 16.41 -25.38
N ASP A 302 -12.44 15.69 -26.29
CA ASP A 302 -13.64 14.92 -25.96
C ASP A 302 -13.30 13.68 -25.10
N PHE A 303 -14.23 13.20 -24.28
CA PHE A 303 -14.02 12.08 -23.37
C PHE A 303 -13.49 10.80 -24.04
N PRO A 304 -13.98 10.36 -25.22
CA PRO A 304 -13.45 9.16 -25.87
C PRO A 304 -11.97 9.27 -26.24
N GLU A 305 -11.49 10.48 -26.58
CA GLU A 305 -10.08 10.72 -26.90
C GLU A 305 -9.18 10.63 -25.65
N ARG A 306 -9.75 10.72 -24.44
CA ARG A 306 -9.02 10.70 -23.16
C ARG A 306 -8.87 9.30 -22.58
N GLU A 307 -9.51 8.29 -23.16
CA GLU A 307 -9.63 6.94 -22.58
C GLU A 307 -8.27 6.28 -22.32
N ALA A 308 -7.28 6.51 -23.19
CA ALA A 308 -5.92 6.00 -23.03
C ALA A 308 -5.26 6.44 -21.70
N LEU A 309 -5.60 7.61 -21.16
CA LEU A 309 -5.11 8.04 -19.84
C LEU A 309 -5.77 7.26 -18.71
N ARG A 310 -7.05 6.92 -18.83
CA ARG A 310 -7.79 6.17 -17.81
C ARG A 310 -7.23 4.78 -17.61
N SER A 311 -6.70 4.17 -18.66
CA SER A 311 -5.97 2.89 -18.59
C SER A 311 -4.63 3.00 -17.84
N LEU A 312 -4.00 4.17 -17.80
CA LEU A 312 -2.80 4.43 -17.01
C LEU A 312 -3.12 4.79 -15.55
N TYR A 313 -4.32 5.30 -15.30
CA TYR A 313 -4.79 5.53 -13.95
C TYR A 313 -5.13 4.21 -13.26
N ARG A 314 -4.86 4.20 -11.96
CA ARG A 314 -5.02 3.05 -11.08
C ARG A 314 -6.43 2.46 -11.15
N GLN A 315 -6.54 1.14 -11.16
CA GLN A 315 -7.79 0.47 -10.84
C GLN A 315 -8.14 0.69 -9.36
N GLU A 316 -9.28 1.33 -9.10
CA GLU A 316 -9.78 1.58 -7.75
C GLU A 316 -9.75 0.31 -6.89
N GLY A 317 -9.24 0.45 -5.66
CA GLY A 317 -9.20 -0.64 -4.69
C GLY A 317 -8.04 -1.61 -4.84
N GLN A 318 -7.15 -1.52 -5.84
CA GLN A 318 -5.89 -2.28 -5.80
C GLN A 318 -4.98 -1.76 -4.68
N LEU A 319 -4.31 -2.60 -3.89
CA LEU A 319 -3.37 -2.12 -2.87
C LEU A 319 -2.22 -1.35 -3.51
N GLN A 320 -1.99 -0.12 -3.04
CA GLN A 320 -0.81 0.66 -3.42
C GLN A 320 0.43 0.05 -2.77
N THR A 321 1.57 0.12 -3.45
CA THR A 321 2.90 -0.07 -2.84
C THR A 321 3.67 1.23 -2.92
N ILE A 322 4.78 1.33 -2.19
CA ILE A 322 5.67 2.51 -2.27
C ILE A 322 6.14 2.74 -3.70
N GLU A 323 6.51 1.68 -4.42
CA GLU A 323 6.95 1.77 -5.81
C GLU A 323 5.84 2.33 -6.70
N GLY A 324 4.60 1.89 -6.51
CA GLY A 324 3.43 2.42 -7.22
C GLY A 324 3.18 3.90 -6.94
N VAL A 325 3.28 4.34 -5.68
CA VAL A 325 3.12 5.75 -5.29
C VAL A 325 4.20 6.63 -5.93
N PHE A 326 5.46 6.20 -5.89
CA PHE A 326 6.53 6.94 -6.57
C PHE A 326 6.35 6.95 -8.07
N GLY A 327 5.93 5.84 -8.68
CA GLY A 327 5.62 5.77 -10.11
C GLY A 327 4.59 6.82 -10.52
N GLN A 328 3.50 6.94 -9.75
CA GLN A 328 2.46 7.96 -10.00
C GLN A 328 2.99 9.39 -9.81
N LEU A 329 3.80 9.63 -8.77
CA LEU A 329 4.41 10.93 -8.54
C LEU A 329 5.35 11.34 -9.69
N PHE A 330 6.20 10.42 -10.15
CA PHE A 330 7.09 10.67 -11.29
C PHE A 330 6.30 10.91 -12.57
N ALA A 331 5.25 10.12 -12.84
CA ALA A 331 4.38 10.34 -13.99
C ALA A 331 3.78 11.77 -13.99
N LYS A 332 3.26 12.22 -12.84
CA LYS A 332 2.75 13.60 -12.68
C LYS A 332 3.83 14.65 -12.86
N MET A 333 5.02 14.47 -12.28
CA MET A 333 6.15 15.40 -12.44
C MET A 333 6.69 15.44 -13.87
N SER A 334 6.56 14.35 -14.63
CA SER A 334 6.91 14.27 -16.06
C SER A 334 5.91 15.01 -16.96
N GLY A 335 4.88 15.65 -16.40
CA GLY A 335 3.93 16.48 -17.14
C GLY A 335 2.78 15.69 -17.74
N MET A 336 2.48 14.50 -17.21
CA MET A 336 1.28 13.75 -17.55
C MET A 336 0.04 14.62 -17.24
N PRO A 337 -0.86 14.83 -18.22
CA PRO A 337 -2.03 15.68 -18.02
C PRO A 337 -3.01 15.06 -17.02
N ASP A 338 -3.64 15.90 -16.20
CA ASP A 338 -4.67 15.49 -15.22
C ASP A 338 -6.06 15.87 -15.76
N GLU A 339 -6.95 14.89 -15.94
CA GLU A 339 -8.27 15.10 -16.55
C GLU A 339 -9.25 15.90 -15.64
N VAL A 340 -10.04 16.81 -16.25
CA VAL A 340 -11.32 17.31 -15.69
C VAL A 340 -12.51 16.48 -16.19
N ASN A 341 -13.51 16.25 -15.35
CA ASN A 341 -14.76 15.56 -15.70
C ASN A 341 -15.76 16.46 -16.48
N THR A 342 -15.24 17.46 -17.18
CA THR A 342 -16.02 18.42 -17.97
C THR A 342 -15.42 18.53 -19.36
N TYR A 343 -16.27 18.68 -20.37
CA TYR A 343 -15.88 19.01 -21.73
C TYR A 343 -16.45 20.39 -22.10
N MET A 344 -15.59 21.24 -22.66
CA MET A 344 -15.99 22.51 -23.25
C MET A 344 -15.31 22.66 -24.62
N PRO A 345 -16.09 22.78 -25.71
CA PRO A 345 -15.55 23.04 -27.04
C PRO A 345 -14.60 24.25 -27.08
N ALA A 346 -13.58 24.18 -27.94
CA ALA A 346 -12.54 25.20 -28.06
C ALA A 346 -13.09 26.60 -28.42
N ASP A 347 -14.12 26.67 -29.25
CA ASP A 347 -14.81 27.90 -29.63
C ASP A 347 -15.57 28.52 -28.45
N GLN A 348 -16.27 27.69 -27.67
CA GLN A 348 -16.96 28.15 -26.46
C GLN A 348 -15.99 28.65 -25.39
N LEU A 349 -14.86 27.94 -25.20
CA LEU A 349 -13.80 28.36 -24.29
C LEU A 349 -13.16 29.68 -24.73
N LEU A 350 -12.94 29.84 -26.04
CA LEU A 350 -12.41 31.08 -26.61
C LEU A 350 -13.36 32.25 -26.37
N ASP A 351 -14.66 32.08 -26.64
CA ASP A 351 -15.65 33.12 -26.44
C ASP A 351 -15.83 33.47 -24.96
N LEU A 352 -15.73 32.50 -24.05
CA LEU A 352 -15.72 32.74 -22.61
C LEU A 352 -14.57 33.67 -22.21
N PHE A 353 -13.33 33.35 -22.59
CA PHE A 353 -12.15 34.15 -22.24
C PHE A 353 -12.12 35.51 -22.95
N ALA A 354 -12.54 35.56 -24.20
CA ALA A 354 -12.71 36.81 -24.94
C ALA A 354 -13.80 37.72 -24.32
N GLY A 355 -14.73 37.17 -23.55
CA GLY A 355 -15.69 37.95 -22.76
C GLY A 355 -15.04 38.75 -21.61
N PHE A 356 -13.87 38.33 -21.11
CA PHE A 356 -13.12 39.04 -20.06
C PHE A 356 -12.11 40.04 -20.63
N GLU A 357 -11.36 39.66 -21.66
CA GLU A 357 -10.33 40.49 -22.32
C GLU A 357 -10.46 40.36 -23.86
N PRO A 358 -11.40 41.10 -24.49
CA PRO A 358 -11.70 40.98 -25.92
C PRO A 358 -10.49 41.22 -26.84
N GLU A 359 -9.61 42.14 -26.46
CA GLU A 359 -8.39 42.49 -27.19
C GLU A 359 -7.40 41.33 -27.30
N LYS A 360 -7.50 40.34 -26.42
CA LYS A 360 -6.63 39.15 -26.39
C LYS A 360 -7.22 37.93 -27.09
N LYS A 361 -8.39 38.04 -27.74
CA LYS A 361 -9.04 36.91 -28.43
C LYS A 361 -8.09 36.14 -29.36
N ALA A 362 -7.25 36.83 -30.14
CA ALA A 362 -6.27 36.18 -31.02
C ALA A 362 -5.12 35.48 -30.28
N ALA A 363 -4.75 35.95 -29.08
CA ALA A 363 -3.77 35.27 -28.23
C ALA A 363 -4.38 34.01 -27.59
N PHE A 364 -5.59 34.11 -27.05
CA PHE A 364 -6.32 32.97 -26.48
C PHE A 364 -6.56 31.86 -27.51
N GLY A 365 -6.96 32.21 -28.73
CA GLY A 365 -7.16 31.25 -29.81
C GLY A 365 -5.90 30.43 -30.11
N ARG A 366 -4.73 31.10 -30.17
CA ARG A 366 -3.43 30.42 -30.37
C ARG A 366 -3.10 29.48 -29.22
N ILE A 367 -3.30 29.91 -27.97
CA ILE A 367 -3.05 29.06 -26.79
C ILE A 367 -3.90 27.79 -26.84
N ILE A 368 -5.21 27.91 -27.12
CA ILE A 368 -6.12 26.77 -27.19
C ILE A 368 -5.69 25.81 -28.30
N GLU A 369 -5.39 26.32 -29.49
CA GLU A 369 -4.96 25.51 -30.63
C GLU A 369 -3.65 24.76 -30.35
N GLU A 370 -2.61 25.49 -29.92
CA GLU A 370 -1.30 24.93 -29.61
C GLU A 370 -1.37 23.87 -28.51
N LYS A 371 -2.09 24.16 -27.42
CA LYS A 371 -2.22 23.23 -26.29
C LYS A 371 -3.06 22.01 -26.63
N THR A 372 -4.21 22.20 -27.29
CA THR A 372 -5.07 21.08 -27.70
C THR A 372 -4.31 20.14 -28.63
N LYS A 373 -3.57 20.67 -29.60
CA LYS A 373 -2.71 19.86 -30.48
C LYS A 373 -1.63 19.12 -29.69
N GLN A 374 -0.90 19.83 -28.83
CA GLN A 374 0.15 19.25 -27.99
C GLN A 374 -0.38 18.06 -27.17
N TYR A 375 -1.53 18.21 -26.51
CA TYR A 375 -2.07 17.15 -25.65
C TYR A 375 -2.67 15.99 -26.44
N ARG A 376 -3.27 16.22 -27.61
CA ARG A 376 -3.66 15.12 -28.52
C ARG A 376 -2.47 14.29 -28.98
N GLU A 377 -1.35 14.94 -29.32
CA GLU A 377 -0.11 14.23 -29.68
C GLU A 377 0.47 13.42 -28.49
N GLN A 378 0.35 13.94 -27.27
CA GLN A 378 0.75 13.20 -26.06
C GLN A 378 -0.16 11.99 -25.80
N LEU A 379 -1.47 12.14 -25.94
CA LEU A 379 -2.45 11.06 -25.81
C LEU A 379 -2.18 9.93 -26.81
N ALA A 380 -1.93 10.27 -28.07
CA ALA A 380 -1.61 9.28 -29.11
C ALA A 380 -0.33 8.50 -28.79
N LYS A 381 0.71 9.17 -28.24
CA LYS A 381 1.94 8.49 -27.81
C LYS A 381 1.71 7.52 -26.65
N ILE A 382 0.85 7.92 -25.70
CA ILE A 382 0.46 7.08 -24.57
C ILE A 382 -0.26 5.83 -25.07
N GLU A 383 -1.25 6.00 -25.94
CA GLU A 383 -2.01 4.90 -26.53
C GLU A 383 -1.10 3.93 -27.30
N GLN A 384 -0.17 4.46 -28.11
CA GLN A 384 0.82 3.64 -28.81
C GLN A 384 1.69 2.84 -27.83
N THR A 385 2.18 3.47 -26.77
CA THR A 385 3.04 2.80 -25.78
C THR A 385 2.29 1.68 -25.05
N LEU A 386 1.00 1.89 -24.74
CA LEU A 386 0.15 0.87 -24.13
C LEU A 386 -0.02 -0.34 -25.05
N ASN A 387 -0.29 -0.11 -26.33
CA ASN A 387 -0.42 -1.19 -27.32
C ASN A 387 0.89 -1.97 -27.47
N ASP A 388 2.04 -1.29 -27.54
CA ASP A 388 3.36 -1.94 -27.64
C ASP A 388 3.64 -2.83 -26.41
N ILE A 389 3.25 -2.39 -25.21
CA ILE A 389 3.37 -3.18 -23.97
C ILE A 389 2.47 -4.41 -24.01
N GLU A 390 1.20 -4.24 -24.41
CA GLU A 390 0.25 -5.35 -24.51
C GLU A 390 0.73 -6.41 -25.52
N GLU A 391 1.22 -5.98 -26.69
CA GLU A 391 1.78 -6.88 -27.70
C GLU A 391 3.01 -7.65 -27.17
N ALA A 392 3.92 -6.98 -26.45
CA ALA A 392 5.07 -7.63 -25.85
C ALA A 392 4.69 -8.66 -24.77
N VAL A 393 3.66 -8.37 -23.98
CA VAL A 393 3.12 -9.31 -22.97
C VAL A 393 2.49 -10.52 -23.65
N VAL A 394 1.69 -10.33 -24.71
CA VAL A 394 1.06 -11.43 -25.46
C VAL A 394 2.11 -12.29 -26.18
N ALA A 395 3.13 -11.68 -26.78
CA ALA A 395 4.23 -12.38 -27.44
C ALA A 395 5.02 -13.26 -26.45
N ASN A 396 5.35 -12.73 -25.26
CA ASN A 396 6.02 -13.48 -24.20
C ASN A 396 5.14 -14.61 -23.63
N SER A 397 3.83 -14.42 -23.57
CA SER A 397 2.87 -15.44 -23.11
C SER A 397 2.76 -16.60 -24.11
N SER A 398 2.78 -16.27 -25.40
CA SER A 398 2.66 -17.24 -26.50
C SER A 398 3.95 -18.07 -26.69
N ALA A 399 5.12 -17.44 -26.53
CA ALA A 399 6.40 -18.13 -26.53
C ALA A 399 6.53 -19.13 -25.34
N LYS A 400 5.98 -18.79 -24.18
CA LYS A 400 5.94 -19.68 -23.00
C LYS A 400 5.05 -20.91 -23.22
N GLN A 401 3.92 -20.79 -23.93
CA GLN A 401 3.04 -21.94 -24.25
C GLN A 401 3.60 -22.88 -25.32
N GLN A 402 4.43 -22.39 -26.25
CA GLN A 402 5.06 -23.23 -27.26
C GLN A 402 6.29 -24.00 -26.72
N GLY A 403 6.97 -23.48 -25.68
CA GLY A 403 8.06 -24.19 -25.01
C GLY A 403 7.63 -25.41 -24.17
N GLU A 404 6.41 -25.39 -23.62
CA GLU A 404 5.88 -26.53 -22.83
C GLU A 404 5.25 -27.64 -23.67
N GLN A 405 5.04 -27.42 -24.99
CA GLN A 405 4.52 -28.45 -25.90
C GLN A 405 5.60 -29.27 -26.60
N SER A 406 6.88 -28.89 -26.54
CA SER A 406 7.97 -29.65 -27.17
C SER A 406 8.56 -30.76 -26.30
N ASP A 407 8.13 -30.93 -25.05
CA ASP A 407 8.71 -31.91 -24.11
C ASP A 407 7.68 -32.94 -23.60
N LYS A 408 6.85 -33.46 -24.51
CA LYS A 408 6.03 -34.66 -24.26
C LYS A 408 6.53 -35.82 -25.12
N SER A 409 7.52 -36.55 -24.60
CA SER A 409 7.69 -37.97 -24.94
C SER A 409 7.49 -38.85 -23.70
N GLU A 410 6.56 -39.80 -23.87
CA GLU A 410 6.42 -41.10 -23.20
C GLU A 410 6.42 -41.21 -21.66
N GLY A 411 5.20 -41.25 -21.10
CA GLY A 411 4.69 -42.47 -20.43
C GLY A 411 5.14 -42.79 -18.99
N THR A 412 4.34 -42.40 -17.99
CA THR A 412 4.09 -43.22 -16.79
C THR A 412 2.68 -42.93 -16.24
N PRO A 413 1.84 -43.93 -15.88
CA PRO A 413 0.51 -43.68 -15.34
C PRO A 413 0.63 -43.18 -13.89
N MET A 414 0.15 -41.95 -13.65
CA MET A 414 0.03 -41.39 -12.29
C MET A 414 -1.00 -42.18 -11.47
N PRO A 415 -0.72 -42.47 -10.19
CA PRO A 415 -1.67 -43.10 -9.30
C PRO A 415 -2.83 -42.14 -9.00
N SER A 416 -4.03 -42.73 -8.89
CA SER A 416 -5.30 -42.07 -8.62
C SER A 416 -5.26 -41.04 -7.49
N VAL A 417 -5.65 -39.81 -7.82
CA VAL A 417 -5.89 -38.70 -6.89
C VAL A 417 -6.94 -39.11 -5.85
N PRO A 418 -6.68 -38.96 -4.53
CA PRO A 418 -7.69 -39.17 -3.49
C PRO A 418 -8.83 -38.17 -3.63
N PRO A 419 -10.05 -38.47 -3.15
CA PRO A 419 -11.21 -37.61 -3.36
C PRO A 419 -10.96 -36.20 -2.83
N ALA A 420 -11.20 -35.21 -3.70
CA ALA A 420 -11.00 -33.80 -3.40
C ALA A 420 -11.77 -33.42 -2.11
N LEU A 421 -11.03 -32.85 -1.15
CA LEU A 421 -11.64 -32.08 -0.07
C LEU A 421 -12.57 -31.03 -0.69
N PRO A 422 -13.73 -30.73 -0.06
CA PRO A 422 -14.67 -29.76 -0.61
C PRO A 422 -13.94 -28.44 -0.88
N VAL A 423 -13.93 -28.03 -2.15
CA VAL A 423 -13.37 -26.76 -2.58
C VAL A 423 -14.16 -25.66 -1.86
N ARG A 424 -13.57 -25.08 -0.82
CA ARG A 424 -14.15 -23.93 -0.12
C ARG A 424 -14.39 -22.84 -1.17
N SER A 425 -15.65 -22.51 -1.42
CA SER A 425 -16.00 -21.38 -2.26
C SER A 425 -15.64 -20.10 -1.51
N PHE A 426 -14.67 -19.35 -2.00
CA PHE A 426 -14.34 -18.04 -1.45
C PHE A 426 -15.46 -17.04 -1.75
N SER A 427 -15.81 -16.22 -0.77
CA SER A 427 -16.63 -15.01 -0.95
C SER A 427 -15.93 -14.00 -1.87
N GLU A 428 -16.66 -13.02 -2.42
CA GLU A 428 -16.05 -11.98 -3.25
C GLU A 428 -15.00 -11.15 -2.50
N ALA A 429 -15.21 -10.90 -1.20
CA ALA A 429 -14.25 -10.18 -0.39
C ALA A 429 -12.97 -11.00 -0.13
N GLU A 430 -13.08 -12.32 0.09
CA GLU A 430 -11.93 -13.21 0.17
C GLU A 430 -11.18 -13.31 -1.17
N LYS A 431 -11.92 -13.36 -2.30
CA LYS A 431 -11.31 -13.33 -3.64
C LYS A 431 -10.56 -12.03 -3.89
N TYR A 432 -11.11 -10.90 -3.44
CA TYR A 432 -10.43 -9.60 -3.50
C TYR A 432 -9.11 -9.65 -2.72
N ILE A 433 -9.11 -10.12 -1.46
CA ILE A 433 -7.90 -10.27 -0.64
C ILE A 433 -6.86 -11.15 -1.35
N LEU A 434 -7.26 -12.34 -1.80
CA LEU A 434 -6.36 -13.28 -2.46
C LEU A 434 -5.81 -12.75 -3.80
N ARG A 435 -6.57 -11.89 -4.50
CA ARG A 435 -6.07 -11.20 -5.69
C ARG A 435 -4.95 -10.22 -5.33
N GLN A 436 -5.12 -9.44 -4.26
CA GLN A 436 -4.06 -8.53 -3.78
C GLN A 436 -2.81 -9.29 -3.35
N VAL A 437 -2.99 -10.44 -2.67
CA VAL A 437 -1.89 -11.33 -2.28
C VAL A 437 -1.10 -11.81 -3.50
N ARG A 438 -1.78 -12.37 -4.50
CA ARG A 438 -1.16 -12.88 -5.72
C ARG A 438 -0.46 -11.80 -6.53
N ALA A 439 -1.07 -10.61 -6.64
CA ALA A 439 -0.51 -9.49 -7.37
C ALA A 439 0.83 -9.01 -6.79
N GLN A 440 1.10 -9.29 -5.52
CA GLN A 440 2.33 -8.89 -4.84
C GLN A 440 3.29 -10.06 -4.56
N GLN A 441 3.00 -11.28 -5.02
CA GLN A 441 3.95 -12.39 -4.91
C GLN A 441 5.18 -12.11 -5.78
N THR A 442 6.37 -12.31 -5.20
CA THR A 442 7.61 -12.26 -5.99
C THR A 442 7.67 -13.52 -6.86
N LEU A 443 7.69 -13.35 -8.18
CA LEU A 443 7.99 -14.41 -9.12
C LEU A 443 9.49 -14.45 -9.37
N PHE A 444 10.06 -15.65 -9.34
CA PHE A 444 11.47 -15.88 -9.64
C PHE A 444 11.54 -16.60 -10.97
N GLU A 445 12.07 -15.94 -12.00
CA GLU A 445 12.26 -16.56 -13.32
C GLU A 445 13.56 -17.37 -13.33
N GLY A 446 13.56 -18.53 -14.00
CA GLY A 446 14.73 -19.39 -14.09
C GLY A 446 15.25 -19.88 -12.73
N GLU A 447 14.36 -20.24 -11.79
CA GLU A 447 14.74 -20.67 -10.44
C GLU A 447 15.79 -21.79 -10.47
N GLU A 448 15.53 -22.86 -11.22
CA GLU A 448 16.43 -24.02 -11.25
C GLU A 448 17.81 -23.67 -11.81
N GLU A 449 17.87 -22.97 -12.94
CA GLU A 449 19.13 -22.52 -13.55
C GLU A 449 19.91 -21.60 -12.61
N THR A 450 19.22 -20.61 -12.02
CA THR A 450 19.82 -19.69 -11.05
C THR A 450 20.40 -20.44 -9.85
N VAL A 451 19.64 -21.38 -9.27
CA VAL A 451 20.11 -22.17 -8.11
C VAL A 451 21.27 -23.08 -8.51
N ARG A 452 21.25 -23.70 -9.70
CA ARG A 452 22.37 -24.53 -10.19
C ARG A 452 23.66 -23.71 -10.33
N ASN A 453 23.57 -22.52 -10.93
CA ASN A 453 24.72 -21.63 -11.07
C ASN A 453 25.27 -21.21 -9.69
N LEU A 454 24.39 -20.87 -8.76
CA LEU A 454 24.76 -20.53 -7.39
C LEU A 454 25.38 -21.72 -6.65
N ALA A 455 24.83 -22.93 -6.84
CA ALA A 455 25.36 -24.17 -6.28
C ALA A 455 26.81 -24.43 -6.74
N GLN A 456 27.09 -24.24 -8.03
CA GLN A 456 28.45 -24.39 -8.57
C GLN A 456 29.44 -23.41 -7.93
N GLN A 457 29.05 -22.14 -7.79
CA GLN A 457 29.88 -21.12 -7.14
C GLN A 457 30.13 -21.45 -5.66
N LEU A 458 29.09 -21.87 -4.93
CA LEU A 458 29.21 -22.28 -3.53
C LEU A 458 30.10 -23.52 -3.38
N HIS A 459 29.95 -24.53 -4.24
CA HIS A 459 30.82 -25.71 -4.23
C HIS A 459 32.28 -25.36 -4.48
N GLN A 460 32.56 -24.43 -5.39
CA GLN A 460 33.92 -23.94 -5.61
C GLN A 460 34.45 -23.24 -4.36
N ALA A 461 33.69 -22.30 -3.79
CA ALA A 461 34.08 -21.58 -2.59
C ALA A 461 34.33 -22.51 -1.39
N ILE A 462 33.47 -23.51 -1.18
CA ILE A 462 33.61 -24.51 -0.10
C ILE A 462 34.90 -25.34 -0.29
N ARG A 463 35.22 -25.75 -1.52
CA ARG A 463 36.44 -26.52 -1.83
C ARG A 463 37.69 -25.69 -1.57
N GLU A 464 37.73 -24.45 -2.04
CA GLU A 464 38.86 -23.53 -1.85
C GLU A 464 39.06 -23.20 -0.36
N ALA A 465 37.98 -22.94 0.37
CA ALA A 465 38.00 -22.66 1.80
C ALA A 465 38.47 -23.85 2.65
N SER A 466 38.14 -25.08 2.24
CA SER A 466 38.56 -26.31 2.92
C SER A 466 40.07 -26.54 2.85
N GLY A 467 40.75 -26.00 1.83
CA GLY A 467 42.22 -26.07 1.69
C GLY A 467 42.98 -25.03 2.51
N ASN A 468 42.32 -23.92 2.86
CA ASN A 468 42.96 -22.74 3.47
C ASN A 468 42.65 -22.54 4.96
N SER A 469 42.26 -23.60 5.67
CA SER A 469 41.92 -23.56 7.11
C SER A 469 40.75 -22.64 7.50
N CYS A 470 39.84 -22.32 6.58
CA CYS A 470 38.62 -21.59 6.92
C CYS A 470 37.72 -22.49 7.81
N SER A 471 37.52 -22.10 9.07
CA SER A 471 36.94 -22.94 10.12
C SER A 471 35.45 -23.29 9.92
N VAL A 472 34.71 -22.50 9.14
CA VAL A 472 33.25 -22.64 9.04
C VAL A 472 32.84 -23.79 8.10
N PHE A 473 33.63 -24.08 7.05
CA PHE A 473 33.32 -25.14 6.09
C PHE A 473 34.01 -26.49 6.38
N SER A 474 34.93 -26.51 7.35
CA SER A 474 35.54 -27.74 7.86
C SER A 474 34.62 -28.53 8.81
N ILE A 475 33.51 -27.93 9.24
CA ILE A 475 32.48 -28.59 10.05
C ILE A 475 31.94 -29.81 9.30
N ASN A 476 31.98 -30.97 9.94
CA ASN A 476 31.51 -32.22 9.36
C ASN A 476 30.43 -32.91 10.21
N ASP A 477 30.17 -32.41 11.42
CA ASP A 477 29.03 -32.83 12.21
C ASP A 477 27.73 -32.19 11.70
N LEU A 478 26.64 -32.94 11.69
CA LEU A 478 25.36 -32.46 11.16
C LEU A 478 24.70 -31.43 12.08
N GLN A 479 24.84 -31.58 13.40
CA GLN A 479 24.26 -30.63 14.35
C GLN A 479 25.06 -29.35 14.38
N GLU A 480 26.39 -29.43 14.40
CA GLU A 480 27.24 -28.24 14.32
C GLU A 480 26.96 -27.42 13.05
N LEU A 481 26.70 -28.06 11.89
CA LEU A 481 26.30 -27.36 10.67
C LEU A 481 24.96 -26.63 10.83
N ARG A 482 23.99 -27.22 11.50
CA ARG A 482 22.67 -26.60 11.73
C ARG A 482 22.79 -25.41 12.68
N PHE A 483 23.54 -25.57 13.76
CA PHE A 483 23.81 -24.49 14.71
C PHE A 483 24.52 -23.33 14.02
N ALA A 484 25.50 -23.62 13.17
CA ALA A 484 26.18 -22.60 12.37
C ALA A 484 25.21 -21.86 11.43
N ILE A 485 24.22 -22.56 10.83
CA ILE A 485 23.18 -21.91 10.01
C ILE A 485 22.30 -21.00 10.88
N TRP A 486 21.91 -21.46 12.08
CA TRP A 486 21.09 -20.66 13.01
C TRP A 486 21.85 -19.39 13.42
N ASP A 487 23.09 -19.53 13.87
CA ASP A 487 23.93 -18.41 14.29
C ASP A 487 24.19 -17.45 13.13
N ALA A 488 24.48 -17.96 11.92
CA ALA A 488 24.67 -17.13 10.72
C ALA A 488 23.39 -16.39 10.32
N SER A 489 22.22 -17.03 10.44
CA SER A 489 20.93 -16.38 10.16
C SER A 489 20.62 -15.27 11.15
N HIS A 490 20.94 -15.48 12.43
CA HIS A 490 20.81 -14.50 13.49
C HIS A 490 21.72 -13.29 13.25
N GLN A 491 23.00 -13.53 12.97
CA GLN A 491 23.99 -12.48 12.68
C GLN A 491 23.63 -11.69 11.41
N SER A 492 23.15 -12.37 10.37
CA SER A 492 22.70 -11.74 9.13
C SER A 492 21.30 -11.12 9.23
N GLY A 493 20.62 -11.24 10.38
CA GLY A 493 19.34 -10.60 10.65
C GLY A 493 18.18 -11.07 9.77
N PHE A 494 18.20 -12.31 9.27
CA PHE A 494 17.07 -12.86 8.50
C PHE A 494 16.39 -14.00 9.23
N ALA A 495 15.08 -14.11 9.02
CA ALA A 495 14.22 -15.13 9.61
C ALA A 495 13.64 -16.01 8.51
N LEU A 496 13.34 -17.25 8.86
CA LEU A 496 12.71 -18.22 7.97
C LEU A 496 11.37 -18.67 8.57
N HIS A 497 10.48 -19.18 7.72
CA HIS A 497 9.23 -19.79 8.17
C HIS A 497 9.48 -21.09 8.93
N GLU A 498 8.54 -21.45 9.81
CA GLU A 498 8.58 -22.67 10.62
C GLU A 498 8.85 -23.94 9.79
N GLU A 499 8.27 -24.04 8.58
CA GLU A 499 8.49 -25.18 7.69
C GLU A 499 9.91 -25.24 7.13
N ALA A 500 10.49 -24.08 6.82
CA ALA A 500 11.85 -24.01 6.28
C ALA A 500 12.85 -24.44 7.37
N TRP A 501 12.65 -23.98 8.61
CA TRP A 501 13.45 -24.43 9.74
C TRP A 501 13.27 -25.94 10.00
N ALA A 502 12.03 -26.43 10.04
CA ALA A 502 11.78 -27.86 10.20
C ALA A 502 12.44 -28.71 9.09
N ALA A 503 12.46 -28.22 7.85
CA ALA A 503 13.11 -28.88 6.73
C ALA A 503 14.65 -28.87 6.86
N ILE A 504 15.26 -27.77 7.32
CA ILE A 504 16.71 -27.69 7.62
C ILE A 504 17.07 -28.66 8.76
N ASP A 505 16.25 -28.70 9.82
CA ASP A 505 16.47 -29.57 10.98
C ASP A 505 16.33 -31.06 10.63
N ALA A 506 15.52 -31.40 9.62
CA ALA A 506 15.38 -32.76 9.10
C ALA A 506 16.48 -33.16 8.10
N LEU A 507 17.20 -32.19 7.52
CA LEU A 507 18.15 -32.40 6.43
C LEU A 507 19.36 -33.23 6.87
N ARG A 508 19.72 -34.25 6.08
CA ARG A 508 20.84 -35.17 6.33
C ARG A 508 22.02 -35.00 5.36
N ASP A 509 21.79 -34.34 4.23
CA ASP A 509 22.84 -34.09 3.24
C ASP A 509 23.77 -32.97 3.74
N LYS A 510 25.02 -33.33 4.05
CA LYS A 510 26.03 -32.40 4.55
C LYS A 510 26.42 -31.35 3.51
N MET A 511 26.43 -31.69 2.22
CA MET A 511 26.80 -30.72 1.18
C MET A 511 25.73 -29.64 1.07
N VAL A 512 24.46 -30.05 1.07
CA VAL A 512 23.33 -29.12 1.09
C VAL A 512 23.40 -28.21 2.32
N LEU A 513 23.64 -28.75 3.51
CA LEU A 513 23.80 -27.95 4.73
C LEU A 513 24.97 -26.96 4.62
N LYS A 514 26.12 -27.37 4.04
CA LYS A 514 27.25 -26.45 3.79
C LYS A 514 26.91 -25.35 2.79
N CYS A 515 26.14 -25.64 1.75
CA CYS A 515 25.65 -24.63 0.81
C CYS A 515 24.68 -23.65 1.47
N LEU A 516 23.73 -24.14 2.29
CA LEU A 516 22.81 -23.29 3.04
C LEU A 516 23.54 -22.42 4.07
N LEU A 517 24.56 -22.97 4.75
CA LEU A 517 25.45 -22.21 5.62
C LEU A 517 26.19 -21.13 4.84
N GLY A 518 26.76 -21.47 3.68
CA GLY A 518 27.40 -20.50 2.80
C GLY A 518 26.47 -19.35 2.42
N LEU A 519 25.22 -19.64 2.05
CA LEU A 519 24.21 -18.61 1.77
C LEU A 519 23.89 -17.75 3.00
N ALA A 520 23.73 -18.39 4.17
CA ALA A 520 23.41 -17.71 5.42
C ALA A 520 24.55 -16.79 5.89
N SER A 521 25.80 -17.12 5.58
CA SER A 521 26.99 -16.37 5.99
C SER A 521 27.36 -15.20 5.08
N VAL A 522 26.71 -15.02 3.92
CA VAL A 522 27.02 -13.89 3.02
C VAL A 522 26.44 -12.59 3.59
N GLU A 523 27.30 -11.63 3.93
CA GLU A 523 26.92 -10.30 4.45
C GLU A 523 26.41 -9.32 3.37
N ASN A 524 25.98 -9.81 2.21
CA ASN A 524 25.45 -8.98 1.14
C ASN A 524 23.98 -8.65 1.37
N ASN A 525 23.68 -7.36 1.50
CA ASN A 525 22.33 -6.82 1.68
C ASN A 525 21.74 -6.22 0.39
N GLU A 526 22.34 -6.50 -0.78
CA GLU A 526 21.74 -6.17 -2.08
C GLU A 526 20.36 -6.84 -2.20
N MET A 527 19.36 -6.06 -2.58
CA MET A 527 17.96 -6.43 -2.38
C MET A 527 17.54 -7.66 -3.20
N ASN A 528 18.08 -7.82 -4.42
CA ASN A 528 17.78 -8.99 -5.24
C ASN A 528 18.43 -10.24 -4.69
N PHE A 529 19.72 -10.17 -4.32
CA PHE A 529 20.40 -11.26 -3.64
C PHE A 529 19.68 -11.67 -2.34
N TRP A 530 19.27 -10.70 -1.52
CA TRP A 530 18.53 -10.95 -0.29
C TRP A 530 17.22 -11.72 -0.55
N ARG A 531 16.45 -11.31 -1.57
CA ARG A 531 15.21 -11.98 -1.97
C ARG A 531 15.45 -13.40 -2.46
N TRP A 532 16.46 -13.61 -3.30
CA TRP A 532 16.86 -14.93 -3.79
C TRP A 532 17.33 -15.83 -2.66
N ARG A 533 18.18 -15.33 -1.77
CA ARG A 533 18.65 -16.07 -0.59
C ARG A 533 17.48 -16.59 0.24
N LEU A 534 16.56 -15.71 0.62
CA LEU A 534 15.38 -16.10 1.38
C LEU A 534 14.52 -17.11 0.60
N HIS A 535 14.30 -16.88 -0.69
CA HIS A 535 13.52 -17.79 -1.52
C HIS A 535 14.12 -19.19 -1.57
N ILE A 536 15.43 -19.31 -1.77
CA ILE A 536 16.15 -20.58 -1.78
C ILE A 536 16.08 -21.26 -0.41
N MET A 537 16.36 -20.53 0.67
CA MET A 537 16.31 -21.07 2.03
C MET A 537 14.90 -21.44 2.48
N GLU A 538 13.85 -20.88 1.89
CA GLU A 538 12.45 -21.24 2.16
C GLU A 538 11.87 -22.27 1.18
N SER A 539 12.66 -22.78 0.22
CA SER A 539 12.18 -23.68 -0.83
C SER A 539 12.94 -24.99 -0.86
N PRO A 540 12.57 -25.97 0.00
CA PRO A 540 13.26 -27.27 0.06
C PRO A 540 13.40 -27.99 -1.28
N ARG A 541 12.47 -27.77 -2.22
CA ARG A 541 12.54 -28.31 -3.59
C ARG A 541 13.82 -27.92 -4.34
N LEU A 542 14.35 -26.73 -4.08
CA LEU A 542 15.53 -26.19 -4.76
C LEU A 542 16.84 -26.77 -4.19
N TRP A 543 16.81 -27.33 -2.98
CA TRP A 543 18.01 -27.82 -2.33
C TRP A 543 18.62 -29.06 -3.01
N SER A 544 17.81 -29.80 -3.76
CA SER A 544 18.26 -30.94 -4.56
C SER A 544 19.34 -30.55 -5.59
N PHE A 545 19.39 -29.29 -6.02
CA PHE A 545 20.42 -28.77 -6.92
C PHE A 545 21.77 -28.56 -6.22
N PHE A 546 21.80 -28.43 -4.89
CA PHE A 546 23.06 -28.40 -4.12
C PHE A 546 23.68 -29.79 -3.94
N SER A 547 22.90 -30.87 -4.02
CA SER A 547 23.46 -32.23 -3.95
C SER A 547 24.14 -32.65 -5.27
N GLN A 548 23.81 -32.00 -6.38
CA GLN A 548 24.35 -32.36 -7.69
C GLN A 548 25.79 -31.85 -7.79
N THR A 549 26.76 -32.77 -7.65
CA THR A 549 28.16 -32.44 -7.94
C THR A 549 28.24 -32.04 -9.41
N PRO A 550 28.82 -30.89 -9.76
CA PRO A 550 28.97 -30.53 -11.16
C PRO A 550 29.73 -31.66 -11.84
N GLN A 551 29.11 -32.28 -12.85
CA GLN A 551 29.85 -33.07 -13.82
C GLN A 551 30.80 -32.08 -14.48
N ILE A 552 32.04 -32.07 -14.00
CA ILE A 552 33.13 -31.39 -14.70
C ILE A 552 33.13 -32.10 -16.05
N ALA A 553 32.65 -31.43 -17.09
CA ALA A 553 32.90 -31.87 -18.44
C ALA A 553 34.42 -31.93 -18.54
N GLU A 554 34.97 -33.15 -18.51
CA GLU A 554 36.36 -33.42 -18.83
C GLU A 554 36.54 -33.05 -20.31
N GLY A 555 36.63 -31.76 -20.58
CA GLY A 555 36.95 -31.18 -21.87
C GLY A 555 38.40 -31.51 -22.17
N GLY A 556 38.58 -32.28 -23.24
CA GLY A 556 39.85 -32.84 -23.68
C GLY A 556 40.97 -31.80 -23.82
N GLN A 557 42.15 -32.24 -23.40
CA GLN A 557 43.43 -31.67 -23.81
C GLN A 557 43.68 -31.86 -25.30
#